data_AF-A0A956UX91-F1
#
_entry.id   AF-A0A956UX91-F1
#
_cell.length_a   1.000
_cell.length_b   1.000
_cell.length_c   1.000
_cell.angle_alpha   90.00
_cell.angle_beta   90.00
_cell.angle_gamma   90.00
#
_symmetry.space_group_name_H-M   'P 1'
#
loop_
_entity.id
_entity.type
_entity.pdbx_description
1 polymer ?
#
loop_
_entity_poly.entity_id
_entity_poly.type
_entity_poly.pdbx_seq_one_letter_code
_entity_poly.pdbx_strand_id
1 'polypeptide(L)'
;VLMFLMISQFVAHFNYSNLPSVIAIWLADLLERAGLGAIPLLVGFIIVIILLDFILPGAVPKWAIFAPIFIPVFYNLGVAPQTLMAAYRVGDSPVNTLTPLMVYFPFIVSVAQRYRKDVGIGTLISLMLPYAVVMAVVWIILYVLWFALGIPWGPGYPTNL
;
A
#
# COMPACT_ATOMS: atom_id res chain seq x y z
N VAL A 1 -6.00 -13.11 22.41
CA VAL A 1 -7.45 -13.07 22.11
C VAL A 1 -8.02 -11.66 22.19
N LEU A 2 -7.84 -10.93 23.30
CA LEU A 2 -8.37 -9.57 23.46
C LEU A 2 -7.86 -8.58 22.39
N MET A 3 -6.59 -8.66 22.00
CA MET A 3 -6.01 -7.79 20.96
C MET A 3 -6.60 -8.05 19.56
N PHE A 4 -6.83 -9.31 19.20
CA PHE A 4 -7.50 -9.67 17.94
C PHE A 4 -8.93 -9.13 17.89
N LEU A 5 -9.63 -9.12 19.02
CA LEU A 5 -10.95 -8.54 19.14
C LEU A 5 -10.89 -7.01 18.95
N MET A 6 -9.94 -6.32 19.58
CA MET A 6 -9.81 -4.86 19.42
C MET A 6 -9.49 -4.46 17.97
N ILE A 7 -8.57 -5.20 17.31
CA ILE A 7 -8.20 -4.97 15.90
C ILE A 7 -9.40 -5.21 14.98
N SER A 8 -10.13 -6.31 15.16
CA SER A 8 -11.29 -6.61 14.31
C SER A 8 -12.42 -5.60 14.46
N GLN A 9 -12.68 -5.13 15.69
CA GLN A 9 -13.67 -4.08 15.94
C GLN A 9 -13.26 -2.75 15.31
N PHE A 10 -12.00 -2.34 15.43
CA PHE A 10 -11.49 -1.12 14.79
C PHE A 10 -11.67 -1.17 13.26
N VAL A 11 -11.21 -2.26 12.61
CA VAL A 11 -11.33 -2.43 11.16
C VAL A 11 -12.80 -2.43 10.73
N ALA A 12 -13.68 -3.07 11.47
CA ALA A 12 -15.12 -3.10 11.16
C ALA A 12 -15.76 -1.70 11.21
N HIS A 13 -15.49 -0.91 12.26
CA HIS A 13 -16.05 0.44 12.39
C HIS A 13 -15.43 1.43 11.40
N PHE A 14 -14.14 1.27 11.10
CA PHE A 14 -13.45 2.07 10.09
C PHE A 14 -14.04 1.85 8.69
N ASN A 15 -14.35 0.60 8.34
CA ASN A 15 -15.03 0.28 7.08
C ASN A 15 -16.50 0.75 7.08
N TYR A 16 -17.24 0.54 8.18
CA TYR A 16 -18.65 0.94 8.30
C TYR A 16 -18.86 2.46 8.11
N SER A 17 -17.92 3.26 8.61
CA SER A 17 -17.98 4.73 8.53
C SER A 17 -17.63 5.32 7.17
N ASN A 18 -17.24 4.51 6.17
CA ASN A 18 -16.76 4.96 4.85
C ASN A 18 -15.56 5.91 4.90
N LEU A 19 -14.84 5.98 6.03
CA LEU A 19 -13.62 6.75 6.18
C LEU A 19 -12.55 6.42 5.12
N PRO A 20 -12.32 5.14 4.74
CA PRO A 20 -11.41 4.80 3.65
C PRO A 20 -11.70 5.58 2.35
N SER A 21 -12.97 5.67 1.96
CA SER A 21 -13.39 6.31 0.72
C SER A 21 -13.22 7.82 0.79
N VAL A 22 -13.58 8.45 1.92
CA VAL A 22 -13.40 9.90 2.13
C VAL A 22 -11.91 10.27 2.06
N ILE A 23 -11.06 9.49 2.72
CA ILE A 23 -9.61 9.71 2.72
C ILE A 23 -9.05 9.52 1.30
N ALA A 24 -9.50 8.50 0.56
CA ALA A 24 -9.07 8.25 -0.81
C ALA A 24 -9.40 9.42 -1.75
N ILE A 25 -10.63 9.96 -1.66
CA ILE A 25 -11.05 11.13 -2.46
C ILE A 25 -10.20 12.35 -2.11
N TRP A 26 -10.00 12.64 -0.82
CA TRP A 26 -9.21 13.80 -0.39
C TRP A 26 -7.74 13.70 -0.85
N LEU A 27 -7.15 12.51 -0.83
CA LEU A 27 -5.79 12.27 -1.31
C LEU A 27 -5.70 12.35 -2.83
N ALA A 28 -6.72 11.89 -3.56
CA ALA A 28 -6.81 12.05 -5.01
C ALA A 28 -6.87 13.53 -5.41
N ASP A 29 -7.73 14.31 -4.77
CA ASP A 29 -7.82 15.76 -4.96
C ASP A 29 -6.48 16.47 -4.68
N LEU A 30 -5.78 16.07 -3.62
CA LEU A 30 -4.47 16.63 -3.27
C LEU A 30 -3.43 16.36 -4.34
N LEU A 31 -3.41 15.13 -4.87
CA LEU A 31 -2.49 14.70 -5.92
C LEU A 31 -2.82 15.37 -7.26
N GLU A 32 -4.10 15.49 -7.63
CA GLU A 32 -4.55 16.13 -8.87
C GLU A 32 -4.22 17.64 -8.87
N ARG A 33 -4.45 18.33 -7.75
CA ARG A 33 -4.12 19.77 -7.59
C ARG A 33 -2.62 20.06 -7.66
N ALA A 34 -1.77 19.06 -7.41
CA ALA A 34 -0.32 19.26 -7.49
C ALA A 34 0.16 19.54 -8.93
N GLY A 35 -0.66 19.25 -9.96
CA GLY A 35 -0.33 19.56 -11.36
C GLY A 35 0.93 18.84 -11.86
N LEU A 36 1.25 17.71 -11.24
CA LEU A 36 2.48 16.96 -11.51
C LEU A 36 2.31 16.05 -12.73
N GLY A 37 3.41 15.81 -13.45
CA GLY A 37 3.44 14.81 -14.51
C GLY A 37 3.18 13.37 -14.01
N ALA A 38 3.06 12.42 -14.93
CA ALA A 38 2.70 11.03 -14.62
C ALA A 38 3.62 10.37 -13.57
N ILE A 39 4.95 10.51 -13.68
CA ILE A 39 5.90 9.83 -12.77
C ILE A 39 5.80 10.35 -11.33
N PRO A 40 5.92 11.66 -11.04
CA PRO A 40 5.77 12.13 -9.66
C PRO A 40 4.41 11.80 -9.06
N LEU A 41 3.34 11.79 -9.87
CA LEU A 41 2.00 11.45 -9.41
C LEU A 41 1.89 9.95 -9.04
N LEU A 42 2.49 9.06 -9.84
CA LEU A 42 2.56 7.62 -9.54
C LEU A 42 3.37 7.35 -8.27
N VAL A 43 4.49 8.04 -8.07
CA VAL A 43 5.27 7.94 -6.83
C VAL A 43 4.47 8.47 -5.64
N GLY A 44 3.77 9.59 -5.80
CA GLY A 44 2.86 10.14 -4.78
C GLY A 44 1.75 9.15 -4.40
N PHE A 45 1.18 8.47 -5.40
CA PHE A 45 0.21 7.39 -5.18
C PHE A 45 0.81 6.23 -4.39
N ILE A 46 2.03 5.78 -4.72
CA ILE A 46 2.72 4.72 -3.94
C ILE A 46 2.88 5.14 -2.47
N ILE A 47 3.29 6.37 -2.22
CA ILE A 47 3.46 6.90 -0.85
C ILE A 47 2.11 6.93 -0.12
N VAL A 48 1.04 7.34 -0.78
CA VAL A 48 -0.32 7.29 -0.23
C VAL A 48 -0.70 5.86 0.17
N ILE A 49 -0.46 4.87 -0.69
CA ILE A 49 -0.76 3.47 -0.38
C ILE A 49 0.07 2.98 0.81
N ILE A 50 1.37 3.30 0.86
CA ILE A 50 2.25 2.97 2.00
C ILE A 50 1.68 3.52 3.32
N LEU A 51 1.27 4.80 3.34
CA LEU A 51 0.73 5.42 4.56
C LEU A 51 -0.58 4.77 5.00
N LEU A 52 -1.45 4.43 4.05
CA LEU A 52 -2.75 3.84 4.34
C LEU A 52 -2.68 2.34 4.68
N ASP A 53 -1.66 1.63 4.21
CA ASP A 53 -1.48 0.21 4.48
C ASP A 53 -1.25 -0.08 5.98
N PHE A 54 -0.75 0.90 6.73
CA PHE A 54 -0.68 0.77 8.19
C PHE A 54 -2.06 0.56 8.84
N ILE A 55 -3.11 1.11 8.25
CA ILE A 55 -4.49 1.12 8.79
C ILE A 55 -5.37 0.09 8.08
N LEU A 56 -5.14 -0.14 6.79
CA LEU A 56 -5.91 -1.03 5.93
C LEU A 56 -5.00 -2.13 5.35
N PRO A 57 -4.73 -3.24 6.05
CA PRO A 57 -3.84 -4.30 5.53
C PRO A 57 -4.46 -5.11 4.37
N GLY A 58 -5.77 -4.96 4.12
CA GLY A 58 -6.49 -5.75 3.14
C GLY A 58 -6.20 -5.32 1.70
N ALA A 59 -5.33 -6.06 1.01
CA ALA A 59 -4.93 -5.76 -0.38
C ALA A 59 -6.11 -5.69 -1.37
N VAL A 60 -7.10 -6.58 -1.28
CA VAL A 60 -8.25 -6.60 -2.22
C VAL A 60 -9.30 -5.53 -1.86
N PRO A 61 -9.78 -5.43 -0.61
CA PRO A 61 -10.75 -4.39 -0.24
C PRO A 61 -10.23 -2.97 -0.46
N LYS A 62 -8.96 -2.72 -0.15
CA LYS A 62 -8.34 -1.42 -0.40
C LYS A 62 -8.28 -1.12 -1.89
N TRP A 63 -7.81 -2.03 -2.74
CA TRP A 63 -7.80 -1.79 -4.19
C TRP A 63 -9.20 -1.51 -4.74
N ALA A 64 -10.24 -2.22 -4.27
CA ALA A 64 -11.61 -2.00 -4.71
C ALA A 64 -12.13 -0.57 -4.42
N ILE A 65 -11.63 0.07 -3.37
CA ILE A 65 -11.97 1.46 -3.02
C ILE A 65 -11.16 2.45 -3.86
N PHE A 66 -9.86 2.18 -4.05
CA PHE A 66 -8.93 3.10 -4.71
C PHE A 66 -9.06 3.08 -6.24
N ALA A 67 -9.26 1.90 -6.84
CA ALA A 67 -9.35 1.72 -8.28
C ALA A 67 -10.36 2.66 -8.97
N PRO A 68 -11.64 2.76 -8.57
CA PRO A 68 -12.61 3.62 -9.25
C PRO A 68 -12.29 5.11 -9.12
N ILE A 69 -11.50 5.52 -8.13
CA ILE A 69 -11.11 6.92 -7.89
C ILE A 69 -9.86 7.28 -8.70
N PHE A 70 -8.82 6.45 -8.62
CA PHE A 70 -7.52 6.76 -9.19
C PHE A 70 -7.35 6.33 -10.66
N ILE A 71 -8.04 5.28 -11.12
CA ILE A 71 -7.95 4.86 -12.53
C ILE A 71 -8.36 6.01 -13.47
N PRO A 72 -9.50 6.71 -13.27
CA PRO A 72 -9.87 7.83 -14.13
C PRO A 72 -8.84 8.98 -14.14
N VAL A 73 -8.30 9.33 -12.97
CA VAL A 73 -7.30 10.40 -12.82
C VAL A 73 -6.05 10.11 -13.64
N PHE A 74 -5.50 8.90 -13.50
CA PHE A 74 -4.30 8.49 -14.23
C PHE A 74 -4.56 8.23 -15.72
N TYR A 75 -5.75 7.75 -16.08
CA TYR A 75 -6.15 7.57 -17.47
C TYR A 75 -6.14 8.90 -18.25
N ASN A 76 -6.62 9.99 -17.62
CA ASN A 76 -6.57 11.33 -18.21
C ASN A 76 -5.14 11.86 -18.43
N LEU A 77 -4.16 11.28 -17.74
CA LEU A 77 -2.73 11.60 -17.88
C LEU A 77 -2.00 10.66 -18.86
N GLY A 78 -2.75 9.83 -19.61
CA GLY A 78 -2.17 8.88 -20.57
C GLY A 78 -1.57 7.63 -19.93
N VAL A 79 -1.84 7.37 -18.64
CA VAL A 79 -1.29 6.22 -17.92
C VAL A 79 -2.29 5.06 -17.99
N ALA A 80 -1.81 3.89 -18.40
CA ALA A 80 -2.66 2.72 -18.51
C ALA A 80 -3.02 2.12 -17.14
N PRO A 81 -4.22 1.56 -16.93
CA PRO A 81 -4.68 1.08 -15.61
C PRO A 81 -3.78 0.02 -14.95
N GLN A 82 -3.14 -0.84 -15.75
CA GLN A 82 -2.17 -1.83 -15.27
C GLN A 82 -0.96 -1.20 -14.57
N THR A 83 -0.53 -0.02 -15.03
CA THR A 83 0.59 0.72 -14.45
C THR A 83 0.25 1.23 -13.05
N LEU A 84 -1.00 1.65 -12.86
CA LEU A 84 -1.52 2.04 -11.56
C LEU A 84 -1.67 0.83 -10.62
N MET A 85 -2.14 -0.31 -11.14
CA MET A 85 -2.21 -1.55 -10.37
C MET A 85 -0.82 -2.03 -9.92
N ALA A 86 0.20 -1.88 -10.77
CA ALA A 86 1.58 -2.17 -10.40
C ALA A 86 2.09 -1.23 -9.30
N ALA A 87 1.81 0.08 -9.39
CA ALA A 87 2.14 1.06 -8.35
C ALA A 87 1.46 0.69 -7.01
N TYR A 88 0.19 0.31 -7.07
CA TYR A 88 -0.57 -0.11 -5.89
C TYR A 88 0.10 -1.29 -5.19
N ARG A 89 0.49 -2.33 -5.95
CA ARG A 89 1.17 -3.51 -5.39
C ARG A 89 2.53 -3.18 -4.78
N VAL A 90 3.26 -2.25 -5.40
CA VAL A 90 4.54 -1.75 -4.89
C VAL A 90 4.37 -1.06 -3.54
N GLY A 91 3.34 -0.22 -3.38
CA GLY A 91 3.06 0.45 -2.11
C GLY A 91 2.50 -0.46 -1.02
N ASP A 92 1.66 -1.43 -1.40
CA ASP A 92 0.92 -2.31 -0.48
C ASP A 92 1.81 -3.35 0.21
N SER A 93 2.93 -3.78 -0.40
CA SER A 93 3.63 -4.95 0.13
C SER A 93 4.59 -4.70 1.29
N PRO A 94 5.42 -3.63 1.31
CA PRO A 94 6.43 -3.46 2.36
C PRO A 94 5.82 -3.27 3.76
N VAL A 95 4.69 -2.55 3.86
CA VAL A 95 4.07 -2.13 5.12
C VAL A 95 3.29 -3.27 5.81
N ASN A 96 2.85 -4.29 5.06
CA ASN A 96 2.28 -5.52 5.60
C ASN A 96 3.17 -6.23 6.64
N THR A 97 4.49 -6.02 6.59
CA THR A 97 5.43 -6.58 7.59
C THR A 97 5.52 -5.75 8.88
N LEU A 98 5.06 -4.50 8.85
CA LEU A 98 5.14 -3.54 9.94
C LEU A 98 3.82 -3.40 10.68
N THR A 99 2.69 -3.58 9.99
CA THR A 99 1.38 -3.32 10.61
C THR A 99 0.98 -4.43 11.59
N PRO A 100 0.74 -4.11 12.88
CA PRO A 100 0.22 -5.07 13.84
C PRO A 100 -1.23 -5.45 13.57
N LEU A 101 -1.91 -4.72 12.68
CA LEU A 101 -3.28 -5.00 12.23
C LEU A 101 -3.34 -6.17 11.23
N MET A 102 -2.20 -6.59 10.68
CA MET A 102 -2.10 -7.75 9.80
C MET A 102 -2.58 -9.01 10.54
N VAL A 103 -3.50 -9.76 9.93
CA VAL A 103 -4.12 -10.95 10.56
C VAL A 103 -3.07 -11.99 10.99
N TYR A 104 -1.97 -12.09 10.26
CA TYR A 104 -0.86 -13.01 10.54
C TYR A 104 0.11 -12.51 11.62
N PHE A 105 0.07 -11.22 12.00
CA PHE A 105 1.07 -10.63 12.87
C PHE A 105 1.20 -11.35 14.22
N PRO A 106 0.10 -11.68 14.94
CA PRO A 106 0.27 -12.30 16.25
C PRO A 106 0.71 -13.77 16.16
N PHE A 107 0.44 -14.45 15.03
CA PHE A 107 1.05 -15.75 14.75
C PHE A 107 2.56 -15.62 14.62
N ILE A 108 3.06 -14.63 13.87
CA ILE A 108 4.51 -14.35 13.74
C ILE A 108 5.13 -14.09 15.12
N VAL A 109 4.48 -13.28 15.97
CA VAL A 109 4.92 -13.04 17.37
C VAL A 109 5.03 -14.35 18.14
N SER A 110 4.01 -15.21 18.07
CA SER A 110 4.02 -16.50 18.78
C SER A 110 5.14 -17.44 18.34
N VAL A 111 5.50 -17.42 17.05
CA VAL A 111 6.60 -18.21 16.51
C VAL A 111 7.94 -17.64 16.97
N ALA A 112 8.10 -16.32 16.93
CA ALA A 112 9.32 -15.65 17.41
C ALA A 112 9.56 -15.87 18.91
N GLN A 113 8.50 -15.87 19.71
CA GLN A 113 8.55 -16.16 21.15
C GLN A 113 9.03 -17.58 21.48
N ARG A 114 8.96 -18.53 20.54
CA ARG A 114 9.55 -19.87 20.74
C ARG A 114 11.08 -19.84 20.80
N TYR A 115 11.70 -18.89 20.10
CA TYR A 115 13.16 -18.74 20.03
C TYR A 115 13.67 -17.70 21.03
N ARG A 116 12.91 -16.64 21.26
CA ARG A 116 13.29 -15.55 22.16
C ARG A 116 12.05 -15.04 22.91
N LYS A 117 11.95 -15.37 24.21
CA LYS A 117 10.73 -15.15 25.02
C LYS A 117 10.38 -13.68 25.27
N ASP A 118 11.35 -12.78 25.20
CA ASP A 118 11.22 -11.33 25.36
C ASP A 118 10.74 -10.61 24.08
N VAL A 119 10.52 -11.34 22.96
CA VAL A 119 10.02 -10.73 21.73
C VAL A 119 8.56 -10.29 21.92
N GLY A 120 8.34 -9.00 21.75
CA GLY A 120 7.02 -8.38 21.65
C GLY A 120 6.75 -7.81 20.26
N ILE A 121 5.61 -7.12 20.14
CA ILE A 121 5.17 -6.45 18.91
C ILE A 121 6.20 -5.42 18.46
N GLY A 122 6.61 -4.53 19.37
CA GLY A 122 7.59 -3.49 19.07
C GLY A 122 8.94 -4.06 18.65
N THR A 123 9.39 -5.16 19.27
CA THR A 123 10.66 -5.82 18.91
C THR A 123 10.64 -6.32 17.46
N LEU A 124 9.52 -6.92 17.03
CA LEU A 124 9.37 -7.39 15.65
C LEU A 124 9.24 -6.24 14.66
N ILE A 125 8.45 -5.21 14.97
CA ILE A 125 8.30 -4.04 14.09
C ILE A 125 9.65 -3.35 13.92
N SER A 126 10.39 -3.11 15.01
CA SER A 126 11.73 -2.51 14.94
C SER A 126 12.73 -3.36 14.16
N LEU A 127 12.63 -4.69 14.26
CA LEU A 127 13.45 -5.60 13.48
C LEU A 127 13.12 -5.56 11.98
N MET A 128 11.84 -5.46 11.62
CA MET A 128 11.37 -5.45 10.23
C MET A 128 11.44 -4.07 9.58
N LEU A 129 11.45 -2.99 10.36
CA LEU A 129 11.50 -1.61 9.86
C LEU A 129 12.62 -1.36 8.83
N PRO A 130 13.90 -1.73 9.07
CA PRO A 130 14.95 -1.54 8.08
C PRO A 130 14.69 -2.34 6.79
N TYR A 131 14.15 -3.56 6.90
CA TYR A 131 13.81 -4.37 5.72
C TYR A 131 12.69 -3.72 4.91
N ALA A 132 11.63 -3.26 5.56
CA ALA A 132 10.50 -2.61 4.89
C ALA A 132 10.92 -1.32 4.18
N VAL A 133 11.78 -0.50 4.81
CA VAL A 133 12.29 0.75 4.21
C VAL A 133 13.17 0.44 2.99
N VAL A 134 14.13 -0.48 3.10
CA VAL A 134 14.98 -0.87 1.97
C VAL A 134 14.15 -1.45 0.84
N MET A 135 13.19 -2.32 1.16
CA MET A 135 12.31 -2.93 0.18
C MET A 135 11.46 -1.88 -0.56
N ALA A 136 10.88 -0.93 0.17
CA ALA A 136 10.07 0.14 -0.41
C ALA A 136 10.90 1.01 -1.36
N VAL A 137 12.11 1.42 -0.96
CA VAL A 137 12.99 2.24 -1.80
C VAL A 137 13.40 1.48 -3.06
N VAL A 138 13.86 0.23 -2.92
CA VAL A 138 14.28 -0.60 -4.06
C VAL A 138 13.14 -0.82 -5.04
N TRP A 139 11.93 -1.10 -4.55
CA TRP A 139 10.77 -1.29 -5.41
C TRP A 139 10.28 -0.02 -6.07
N ILE A 140 10.29 1.13 -5.38
CA ILE A 140 9.96 2.41 -6.00
C ILE A 140 10.95 2.72 -7.13
N ILE A 141 12.25 2.52 -6.91
CA ILE A 141 13.27 2.71 -7.94
C ILE A 141 13.02 1.78 -9.12
N LEU A 142 12.80 0.48 -8.85
CA LEU A 142 12.51 -0.51 -9.90
C LEU A 142 11.27 -0.11 -10.70
N TYR A 143 10.20 0.30 -10.03
CA TYR A 143 8.95 0.73 -10.65
C TYR A 143 9.15 1.94 -11.57
N VAL A 144 9.85 2.97 -11.09
CA VAL A 144 10.12 4.19 -11.86
C VAL A 144 11.00 3.89 -13.06
N LEU A 145 12.05 3.08 -12.90
CA LEU A 145 12.90 2.66 -14.01
C LEU A 145 12.13 1.85 -15.04
N TRP A 146 11.29 0.90 -14.60
CA TRP A 146 10.47 0.07 -15.48
C TRP A 146 9.50 0.91 -16.32
N PHE A 147 8.84 1.87 -15.68
CA PHE A 147 7.93 2.80 -16.35
C PHE A 147 8.67 3.73 -17.32
N ALA A 148 9.83 4.28 -16.92
CA ALA A 148 10.64 5.17 -17.75
C ALA A 148 11.22 4.46 -18.98
N LEU A 149 11.56 3.18 -18.87
CA LEU A 149 11.99 2.34 -19.98
C LEU A 149 10.85 1.90 -20.89
N GLY A 150 9.58 2.15 -20.51
CA GLY A 150 8.40 1.79 -21.30
C GLY A 150 8.19 0.28 -21.43
N ILE A 151 8.73 -0.51 -20.50
CA ILE A 151 8.64 -1.97 -20.56
C ILE A 151 7.21 -2.39 -20.24
N PRO A 152 6.51 -3.15 -21.11
CA PRO A 152 5.17 -3.62 -20.85
C PRO A 152 5.06 -4.35 -19.51
N TRP A 153 3.99 -4.10 -18.76
CA TRP A 153 3.73 -4.75 -17.47
C TRP A 153 3.26 -6.21 -17.64
N GLY A 154 2.93 -6.60 -18.86
CA GLY A 154 2.61 -7.96 -19.26
C GLY A 154 2.44 -8.06 -20.79
N PRO A 155 2.28 -9.28 -21.33
CA PRO A 155 2.03 -9.48 -22.75
C PRO A 155 0.77 -8.73 -23.20
N GLY A 156 0.91 -7.74 -24.08
CA GLY A 156 -0.21 -6.91 -24.54
C GLY A 156 -0.63 -5.78 -23.57
N TYR A 157 0.14 -5.52 -22.51
CA TYR A 157 -0.16 -4.49 -21.50
C TYR A 157 0.92 -3.40 -21.46
N PRO A 158 0.83 -2.36 -22.32
CA PRO A 158 1.80 -1.27 -22.36
C PRO A 158 1.75 -0.40 -21.08
N THR A 159 2.79 0.41 -20.87
CA THR A 159 2.88 1.31 -19.70
C THR A 159 1.98 2.55 -19.82
N ASN A 160 1.88 3.08 -21.04
CA ASN A 160 1.09 4.26 -21.39
C ASN A 160 0.00 3.88 -22.41
N LEU A 161 -1.01 4.75 -22.53
CA LEU A 161 -2.09 4.66 -23.52
C LEU A 161 -1.62 5.09 -24.91
#